data_AF-A0A9Q8JJ38-F1
#
_entry.id   AF-A0A9Q8JJ38-F1
#
_cell.length_a   1.000
_cell.length_b   1.000
_cell.length_c   1.000
_cell.angle_alpha   90.00
_cell.angle_beta   90.00
_cell.angle_gamma   90.00
#
_symmetry.space_group_name_H-M   'P 1'
#
loop_
_entity.id
_entity.type
_entity.pdbx_description
1 polymer ?
#
loop_
_entity_poly.entity_id
_entity_poly.type
_entity_poly.pdbx_seq_one_letter_code
_entity_poly.pdbx_strand_id
1 'polypeptide(L)'
;MGMKQLVARVSLGAGVVGASMALLGTTTHASEFGITKARSDQDVSTYVHKTFANQVKVYHKIAPKLWPDNKDVNQYAMINDIDNKTFWMVTPTGKVSDLTEKQALSYGVQPEPYEGWFLAFAAHHKSGAFMAVNKDELTNTKRLVRYPHLGTYDLFITYAHEMFHGTEQEGWASPKKHYNPEQNEYLKHTDARRIRLQLQEQLMAAYTNKSEKSLAQALATYRYYKENYAKDYKATFEDDRMEGTAYYYEIRSSLFAGYPDKVKTMKQNDQAVRTLFKQNRLAYLDSGAYAETYNVGALASFILDWQADKQGISRDTWKKAMASAKTNPMDYLDKHAKIFYIPPYKATMTNAEYKTMYKKILNYKNLAN
;
A
#
# COMPACT_ATOMS: atom_id res chain seq x y z
N MET A 1 -13.82 -4.06 -64.74
CA MET A 1 -12.51 -4.45 -65.32
C MET A 1 -11.56 -4.63 -64.15
N GLY A 2 -11.08 -5.80 -63.75
CA GLY A 2 -10.91 -7.05 -64.49
C GLY A 2 -9.46 -7.25 -64.90
N MET A 3 -8.65 -7.84 -64.01
CA MET A 3 -7.47 -8.70 -64.26
C MET A 3 -6.92 -9.11 -62.86
N LYS A 4 -7.05 -10.35 -62.34
CA LYS A 4 -6.51 -11.67 -62.76
C LYS A 4 -5.00 -11.59 -63.07
N GLN A 5 -4.10 -12.47 -62.62
CA GLN A 5 -4.17 -13.76 -61.91
C GLN A 5 -2.71 -14.25 -61.66
N LEU A 6 -2.54 -15.16 -60.68
CA LEU A 6 -1.57 -16.29 -60.63
C LEU A 6 -0.05 -15.92 -60.48
N VAL A 7 0.82 -16.63 -59.74
CA VAL A 7 0.91 -18.07 -59.41
C VAL A 7 1.60 -18.31 -58.04
N ALA A 8 1.13 -19.37 -57.39
CA ALA A 8 1.65 -20.13 -56.26
C ALA A 8 3.18 -20.34 -56.10
N ARG A 9 3.60 -20.55 -54.85
CA ARG A 9 4.22 -21.83 -54.44
C ARG A 9 4.01 -22.10 -52.94
N VAL A 10 3.54 -23.30 -52.66
CA VAL A 10 3.37 -23.93 -51.36
C VAL A 10 4.67 -24.62 -50.97
N SER A 11 5.07 -24.49 -49.70
CA SER A 11 5.73 -25.58 -48.98
C SER A 11 5.43 -25.47 -47.49
N LEU A 12 4.67 -26.44 -46.99
CA LEU A 12 4.56 -26.79 -45.58
C LEU A 12 5.87 -27.46 -45.15
N GLY A 13 6.49 -26.96 -44.08
CA GLY A 13 7.62 -27.60 -43.41
C GLY A 13 7.58 -27.24 -41.93
N ALA A 14 7.39 -28.25 -41.08
CA ALA A 14 7.30 -28.14 -39.64
C ALA A 14 8.61 -27.66 -38.99
N GLY A 15 8.50 -26.91 -37.88
CA GLY A 15 9.64 -26.54 -37.05
C GLY A 15 9.24 -25.62 -35.90
N VAL A 16 8.98 -26.22 -34.72
CA VAL A 16 8.86 -25.51 -33.44
C VAL A 16 10.26 -25.06 -32.98
N VAL A 17 10.30 -23.94 -32.24
CA VAL A 17 11.27 -23.53 -31.20
C VAL A 17 11.88 -22.13 -31.45
N GLY A 18 11.46 -21.18 -30.59
CA GLY A 18 12.37 -20.26 -29.89
C GLY A 18 13.00 -19.11 -30.67
N ALA A 19 12.41 -17.91 -30.54
CA ALA A 19 13.18 -16.67 -30.55
C ALA A 19 12.57 -15.68 -29.56
N SER A 20 13.19 -15.64 -28.39
CA SER A 20 13.05 -14.66 -27.35
C SER A 20 13.64 -13.31 -27.77
N MET A 21 13.17 -12.25 -27.10
CA MET A 21 13.88 -10.98 -26.88
C MET A 21 14.22 -10.12 -28.10
N ALA A 22 13.33 -9.17 -28.40
CA ALA A 22 13.71 -7.81 -28.77
C ALA A 22 12.50 -6.89 -28.74
N LEU A 23 12.24 -6.29 -27.57
CA LEU A 23 11.57 -4.98 -27.47
C LEU A 23 12.08 -4.28 -26.21
N LEU A 24 13.40 -4.02 -26.20
CA LEU A 24 13.95 -2.91 -25.44
C LEU A 24 13.60 -1.63 -26.21
N GLY A 25 12.33 -1.24 -26.10
CA GLY A 25 11.87 0.10 -26.45
C GLY A 25 12.35 1.06 -25.36
N THR A 26 13.30 1.91 -25.72
CA THR A 26 13.73 3.07 -24.95
C THR A 26 12.53 3.92 -24.56
N THR A 27 12.16 3.90 -23.27
CA THR A 27 11.23 4.88 -22.71
C THR A 27 12.03 5.94 -21.97
N THR A 28 12.14 7.10 -22.60
CA THR A 28 12.57 8.36 -22.01
C THR A 28 11.66 8.69 -20.81
N HIS A 29 12.26 8.94 -19.65
CA HIS A 29 11.65 9.38 -18.39
C HIS A 29 10.58 8.46 -17.78
N ALA A 30 10.95 7.23 -17.41
CA ALA A 30 10.24 6.56 -16.32
C ALA A 30 10.37 7.44 -15.07
N SER A 31 9.25 8.00 -14.59
CA SER A 31 9.22 8.71 -13.32
C SER A 31 9.74 7.77 -12.22
N GLU A 32 10.98 7.97 -11.78
CA GLU A 32 11.60 7.21 -10.70
C GLU A 32 10.82 7.49 -9.41
N PHE A 33 9.85 6.62 -9.14
CA PHE A 33 9.23 6.41 -7.83
C PHE A 33 9.72 5.03 -7.40
N GLY A 34 10.23 4.88 -6.19
CA GLY A 34 11.03 3.71 -5.86
C GLY A 34 12.30 4.05 -5.11
N ILE A 35 13.01 3.00 -4.69
CA ILE A 35 14.32 3.09 -4.06
C ILE A 35 15.28 3.76 -5.03
N THR A 36 15.49 5.05 -4.82
CA THR A 36 16.54 5.78 -5.51
C THR A 36 17.78 5.71 -4.61
N LYS A 37 18.97 5.68 -5.20
CA LYS A 37 20.24 5.91 -4.47
C LYS A 37 20.32 7.32 -3.83
N ALA A 38 19.23 8.09 -3.86
CA ALA A 38 19.22 9.55 -3.79
C ALA A 38 18.66 10.12 -2.48
N ARG A 39 18.68 9.38 -1.36
CA ARG A 39 18.72 10.03 -0.04
C ARG A 39 20.16 10.11 0.43
N SER A 40 20.65 11.34 0.45
CA SER A 40 21.98 11.77 0.89
C SER A 40 22.09 11.93 2.40
N ASP A 41 21.03 11.64 3.16
CA ASP A 41 20.99 11.86 4.60
C ASP A 41 21.81 10.77 5.30
N GLN A 42 23.02 11.12 5.73
CA GLN A 42 23.99 10.18 6.33
C GLN A 42 23.78 10.00 7.84
N ASP A 43 22.87 10.76 8.44
CA ASP A 43 22.61 10.81 9.87
C ASP A 43 21.13 11.13 10.17
N VAL A 44 20.69 10.72 11.36
CA VAL A 44 19.30 10.87 11.82
C VAL A 44 18.89 12.33 11.94
N SER A 45 19.77 13.20 12.44
CA SER A 45 19.44 14.62 12.65
C SER A 45 19.13 15.32 11.33
N THR A 46 19.97 15.12 10.30
CA THR A 46 19.75 15.65 8.95
C THR A 46 18.43 15.14 8.38
N TYR A 47 18.16 13.84 8.50
CA TYR A 47 16.90 13.24 8.04
C TYR A 47 15.68 13.86 8.73
N VAL A 48 15.69 14.00 10.05
CA VAL A 48 14.59 14.58 10.82
C VAL A 48 14.35 16.04 10.41
N HIS A 49 15.40 16.85 10.36
CA HIS A 49 15.30 18.29 10.12
C HIS A 49 14.96 18.67 8.67
N LYS A 50 15.40 17.87 7.69
CA LYS A 50 15.20 18.20 6.26
C LYS A 50 14.07 17.40 5.64
N THR A 51 14.13 16.09 5.81
CA THR A 51 13.35 15.14 5.02
C THR A 51 12.01 14.87 5.71
N PHE A 52 12.05 14.30 6.91
CA PHE A 52 10.85 13.94 7.66
C PHE A 52 10.00 15.16 8.03
N ALA A 53 10.61 16.25 8.50
CA ALA A 53 9.88 17.48 8.82
C ALA A 53 9.16 18.09 7.61
N ASN A 54 9.76 18.02 6.42
CA ASN A 54 9.10 18.46 5.20
C ASN A 54 7.95 17.52 4.80
N GLN A 55 8.10 16.22 4.99
CA GLN A 55 7.04 15.24 4.73
C GLN A 55 5.83 15.47 5.62
N VAL A 56 6.03 15.64 6.93
CA VAL A 56 4.97 16.01 7.90
C VAL A 56 4.27 17.30 7.48
N LYS A 57 5.03 18.33 7.09
CA LYS A 57 4.47 19.59 6.59
C LYS A 57 3.61 19.44 5.34
N VAL A 58 4.08 18.65 4.38
CA VAL A 58 3.33 18.41 3.13
C VAL A 58 2.08 17.61 3.43
N TYR A 59 2.19 16.56 4.25
CA TYR A 59 1.11 15.70 4.69
C TYR A 59 -0.08 16.48 5.24
N HIS A 60 0.12 17.34 6.24
CA HIS A 60 -0.99 18.08 6.85
C HIS A 60 -1.65 19.08 5.91
N LYS A 61 -0.99 19.50 4.83
CA LYS A 61 -1.63 20.31 3.78
C LYS A 61 -2.53 19.49 2.86
N ILE A 62 -2.27 18.19 2.71
CA ILE A 62 -2.97 17.32 1.76
C ILE A 62 -3.97 16.37 2.43
N ALA A 63 -3.79 16.04 3.71
CA ALA A 63 -4.59 15.05 4.44
C ALA A 63 -6.12 15.31 4.36
N PRO A 64 -6.62 16.56 4.49
CA PRO A 64 -8.05 16.88 4.33
C PRO A 64 -8.64 16.54 2.96
N LYS A 65 -7.80 16.37 1.94
CA LYS A 65 -8.21 16.05 0.57
C LYS A 65 -8.14 14.55 0.28
N LEU A 66 -7.47 13.76 1.13
CA LEU A 66 -7.28 12.33 0.91
C LEU A 66 -8.45 11.50 1.42
N TRP A 67 -9.07 11.91 2.52
CA TRP A 67 -10.16 11.20 3.16
C TRP A 67 -11.29 12.17 3.57
N PRO A 68 -12.58 11.81 3.41
CA PRO A 68 -13.69 12.66 3.79
C PRO A 68 -13.66 12.92 5.30
N ASP A 69 -14.01 14.14 5.69
CA ASP A 69 -14.11 14.53 7.10
C ASP A 69 -12.78 14.40 7.88
N ASN A 70 -11.66 14.25 7.18
CA ASN A 70 -10.35 14.09 7.78
C ASN A 70 -9.90 15.37 8.49
N LYS A 71 -9.88 15.33 9.82
CA LYS A 71 -9.46 16.42 10.71
C LYS A 71 -7.96 16.45 10.98
N ASP A 72 -7.19 15.61 10.31
CA ASP A 72 -5.78 15.31 10.54
C ASP A 72 -4.82 16.40 10.03
N VAL A 73 -4.97 17.63 10.53
CA VAL A 73 -4.18 18.81 10.10
C VAL A 73 -3.27 19.35 11.19
N ASN A 74 -3.33 18.82 12.41
CA ASN A 74 -2.65 19.37 13.58
C ASN A 74 -1.91 18.31 14.41
N GLN A 75 -1.42 17.24 13.79
CA GLN A 75 -0.68 16.20 14.50
C GLN A 75 0.82 16.49 14.52
N TYR A 76 1.42 16.29 15.67
CA TYR A 76 2.86 16.41 15.87
C TYR A 76 3.54 15.07 15.60
N ALA A 77 4.86 15.09 15.41
CA ALA A 77 5.68 13.89 15.44
C ALA A 77 6.84 14.09 16.41
N MET A 78 6.93 13.23 17.42
CA MET A 78 8.06 13.16 18.34
C MET A 78 8.99 12.04 17.90
N ILE A 79 10.28 12.33 17.76
CA ILE A 79 11.28 11.39 17.27
C ILE A 79 12.33 11.16 18.34
N ASN A 80 12.65 9.90 18.62
CA ASN A 80 13.81 9.52 19.42
C ASN A 80 14.91 8.95 18.50
N ASP A 81 16.08 9.60 18.51
CA ASP A 81 17.33 9.01 17.99
C ASP A 81 17.84 8.02 19.02
N ILE A 82 17.81 6.73 18.68
CA ILE A 82 18.22 5.65 19.58
C ILE A 82 19.74 5.73 19.84
N ASP A 83 20.53 6.05 18.81
CA ASP A 83 21.99 6.04 18.88
C ASP A 83 22.52 7.18 19.75
N ASN A 84 21.94 8.38 19.56
CA ASN A 84 22.39 9.60 20.23
C ASN A 84 21.57 9.98 21.46
N LYS A 85 20.49 9.24 21.75
CA LYS A 85 19.54 9.52 22.86
C LYS A 85 18.95 10.94 22.81
N THR A 86 18.78 11.47 21.61
CA THR A 86 18.20 12.81 21.38
C THR A 86 16.73 12.70 21.04
N PHE A 87 15.97 13.74 21.39
CA PHE A 87 14.56 13.83 21.05
C PHE A 87 14.29 15.10 20.25
N TRP A 88 13.41 14.98 19.26
CA TRP A 88 12.89 16.11 18.50
C TRP A 88 11.38 16.11 18.49
N MET A 89 10.80 17.29 18.41
CA MET A 89 9.39 17.51 18.11
C MET A 89 9.28 18.21 16.77
N VAL A 90 8.55 17.60 15.86
CA VAL A 90 8.19 18.15 14.55
C VAL A 90 6.74 18.63 14.62
N THR A 91 6.51 19.90 14.28
CA THR A 91 5.17 20.47 14.24
C THR A 91 4.47 20.13 12.91
N PRO A 92 3.12 20.26 12.83
CA PRO A 92 2.37 20.09 11.58
C PRO A 92 2.85 21.01 10.44
N THR A 93 3.54 22.11 10.76
CA THR A 93 4.10 23.05 9.78
C THR A 93 5.54 22.71 9.36
N GLY A 94 6.12 21.63 9.88
CA GLY A 94 7.49 21.18 9.63
C GLY A 94 8.56 21.95 10.39
N LYS A 95 8.22 22.60 11.51
CA LYS A 95 9.23 23.19 12.39
C LYS A 95 9.75 22.09 13.32
N VAL A 96 11.06 22.04 13.53
CA VAL A 96 11.70 21.08 14.43
C VAL A 96 12.21 21.81 15.67
N SER A 97 12.01 21.22 16.84
CA SER A 97 12.56 21.70 18.11
C SER A 97 13.14 20.53 18.89
N ASP A 98 14.31 20.73 19.49
CA ASP A 98 14.90 19.76 20.41
C ASP A 98 14.03 19.59 21.67
N LEU A 99 14.00 18.37 22.19
CA LEU A 99 13.41 18.05 23.48
C LEU A 99 14.45 17.40 24.38
N THR A 100 14.44 17.80 25.64
CA THR A 100 15.07 17.03 26.71
C THR A 100 14.27 15.77 27.01
N GLU A 101 14.92 14.74 27.56
CA GLU A 101 14.24 13.52 28.01
C GLU A 101 13.12 13.84 29.01
N LYS A 102 13.35 14.76 29.97
CA LYS A 102 12.31 15.21 30.91
C LYS A 102 11.08 15.79 30.20
N GLN A 103 11.28 16.51 29.10
CA GLN A 103 10.16 17.02 28.29
C GLN A 103 9.45 15.89 27.57
N ALA A 104 10.16 14.94 26.95
CA ALA A 104 9.54 13.77 26.30
C ALA A 104 8.69 12.95 27.29
N LEU A 105 9.24 12.65 28.48
CA LEU A 105 8.55 11.96 29.57
C LEU A 105 7.27 12.67 30.00
N SER A 106 7.22 14.00 29.94
CA SER A 106 6.01 14.77 30.27
C SER A 106 4.85 14.55 29.30
N TYR A 107 5.09 13.98 28.11
CA TYR A 107 4.06 13.53 27.16
C TYR A 107 3.73 12.03 27.30
N GLY A 108 4.25 11.36 28.34
CA GLY A 108 4.08 9.91 28.52
C GLY A 108 4.96 9.06 27.62
N VAL A 109 5.97 9.66 26.98
CA VAL A 109 6.90 8.99 26.06
C VAL A 109 8.19 8.65 26.80
N GLN A 110 8.63 7.40 26.70
CA GLN A 110 9.91 6.95 27.25
C GLN A 110 10.95 6.78 26.11
N PRO A 111 12.26 6.88 26.41
CA PRO A 111 13.29 6.49 25.45
C PRO A 111 13.13 5.02 25.08
N GLU A 112 13.11 4.74 23.78
CA GLU A 112 12.96 3.37 23.29
C GLU A 112 14.32 2.80 22.89
N PRO A 113 14.63 1.56 23.30
CA PRO A 113 15.88 0.92 22.93
C PRO A 113 15.82 0.27 21.54
N TYR A 114 14.64 0.24 20.91
CA TYR A 114 14.41 -0.47 19.66
C TYR A 114 13.74 0.43 18.61
N GLU A 115 14.09 0.11 17.38
CA GLU A 115 13.65 0.75 16.16
C GLU A 115 12.22 0.33 15.79
N GLY A 116 11.53 1.12 14.95
CA GLY A 116 10.17 0.81 14.49
C GLY A 116 9.07 0.94 15.54
N TRP A 117 9.38 1.49 16.73
CA TRP A 117 8.38 1.77 17.76
C TRP A 117 7.41 2.87 17.31
N PHE A 118 6.14 2.71 17.66
CA PHE A 118 5.10 3.71 17.49
C PHE A 118 4.26 3.84 18.77
N LEU A 119 3.97 5.08 19.16
CA LEU A 119 3.03 5.37 20.24
C LEU A 119 2.25 6.65 19.91
N ALA A 120 0.92 6.59 19.95
CA ALA A 120 0.11 7.80 19.93
C ALA A 120 0.22 8.54 21.27
N PHE A 121 0.37 9.86 21.24
CA PHE A 121 0.37 10.70 22.44
C PHE A 121 -0.67 11.82 22.36
N ALA A 122 -1.18 12.22 23.51
CA ALA A 122 -2.05 13.39 23.66
C ALA A 122 -1.81 14.04 25.03
N ALA A 123 -1.02 15.11 25.06
CA ALA A 123 -0.68 15.85 26.28
C ALA A 123 -0.32 17.31 25.97
N HIS A 124 -0.47 18.20 26.95
CA HIS A 124 -0.11 19.63 26.81
C HIS A 124 -0.75 20.31 25.59
N HIS A 125 -1.99 19.96 25.27
CA HIS A 125 -2.74 20.43 24.09
C HIS A 125 -2.09 20.08 22.73
N LYS A 126 -1.21 19.07 22.71
CA LYS A 126 -0.65 18.49 21.49
C LYS A 126 -1.03 17.02 21.43
N SER A 127 -1.32 16.56 20.22
CA SER A 127 -1.47 15.14 19.90
C SER A 127 -0.58 14.78 18.73
N GLY A 128 -0.23 13.51 18.61
CA GLY A 128 0.57 13.03 17.51
C GLY A 128 1.13 11.65 17.74
N ALA A 129 2.19 11.35 17.00
CA ALA A 129 2.91 10.08 17.08
C ALA A 129 4.29 10.28 17.69
N PHE A 130 4.70 9.35 18.53
CA PHE A 130 6.07 9.13 18.92
C PHE A 130 6.65 7.94 18.14
N MET A 131 7.85 8.12 17.60
CA MET A 131 8.57 7.10 16.85
C MET A 131 10.05 7.09 17.21
N ALA A 132 10.68 5.93 17.13
CA ALA A 132 12.11 5.75 17.36
C ALA A 132 12.82 5.39 16.06
N VAL A 133 14.04 5.92 15.88
CA VAL A 133 14.85 5.71 14.69
C VAL A 133 16.33 5.61 15.03
N ASN A 134 17.06 4.79 14.28
CA ASN A 134 18.53 4.75 14.33
C ASN A 134 19.13 5.00 12.94
N LYS A 135 20.46 5.14 12.90
CA LYS A 135 21.18 5.37 11.64
C LYS A 135 21.12 4.19 10.68
N ASP A 136 21.08 2.96 11.20
CA ASP A 136 21.06 1.75 10.39
C ASP A 136 19.77 1.66 9.57
N GLU A 137 18.63 2.04 10.13
CA GLU A 137 17.35 2.11 9.41
C GLU A 137 17.39 3.04 8.20
N LEU A 138 18.06 4.19 8.30
CA LEU A 138 18.16 5.16 7.21
C LEU A 138 19.07 4.69 6.08
N THR A 139 20.08 3.87 6.41
CA THR A 139 21.15 3.48 5.47
C THR A 139 21.00 2.05 4.94
N ASN A 140 20.16 1.23 5.56
CA ASN A 140 19.95 -0.16 5.19
C ASN A 140 19.01 -0.27 3.95
N THR A 141 19.58 -0.07 2.76
CA THR A 141 18.87 -0.12 1.45
C THR A 141 18.09 -1.42 1.23
N LYS A 142 18.53 -2.49 1.87
CA LYS A 142 17.88 -3.80 1.86
C LYS A 142 16.50 -3.72 2.49
N ARG A 143 16.34 -3.09 3.66
CA ARG A 143 15.05 -2.87 4.35
C ARG A 143 14.04 -2.06 3.52
N LEU A 144 14.55 -1.13 2.71
CA LEU A 144 13.75 -0.17 1.93
C LEU A 144 12.95 -0.82 0.79
N VAL A 145 13.30 -2.05 0.38
CA VAL A 145 12.58 -2.77 -0.69
C VAL A 145 11.15 -3.12 -0.32
N ARG A 146 10.82 -3.13 0.97
CA ARG A 146 9.45 -3.35 1.47
C ARG A 146 8.53 -2.15 1.23
N TYR A 147 9.10 -0.95 1.07
CA TYR A 147 8.35 0.29 0.94
C TYR A 147 8.77 1.11 -0.28
N PRO A 148 8.60 0.56 -1.49
CA PRO A 148 9.07 1.21 -2.71
C PRO A 148 8.35 2.53 -2.99
N HIS A 149 7.20 2.80 -2.38
CA HIS A 149 6.44 4.02 -2.64
C HIS A 149 7.06 5.31 -2.08
N LEU A 150 8.04 5.22 -1.17
CA LEU A 150 8.93 6.34 -0.81
C LEU A 150 10.38 6.11 -1.23
N GLY A 151 10.74 4.85 -1.51
CA GLY A 151 12.08 4.49 -1.90
C GLY A 151 13.11 4.55 -0.79
N THR A 152 12.65 4.50 0.46
CA THR A 152 13.45 4.69 1.66
C THR A 152 12.71 4.15 2.88
N TYR A 153 13.42 3.87 3.97
CA TYR A 153 12.81 3.63 5.26
C TYR A 153 12.46 5.00 5.78
N ASP A 154 11.18 5.18 5.97
CA ASP A 154 10.66 6.49 6.28
C ASP A 154 9.71 6.31 7.44
N LEU A 155 10.07 6.91 8.57
CA LEU A 155 9.16 7.06 9.70
C LEU A 155 7.83 7.66 9.24
N PHE A 156 7.82 8.43 8.15
CA PHE A 156 6.61 8.96 7.57
C PHE A 156 5.59 7.90 7.15
N ILE A 157 6.01 6.70 6.77
CA ILE A 157 5.11 5.59 6.41
C ILE A 157 4.31 5.18 7.64
N THR A 158 5.01 4.79 8.70
CA THR A 158 4.40 4.44 10.00
C THR A 158 3.57 5.59 10.52
N TYR A 159 4.09 6.82 10.47
CA TYR A 159 3.37 8.02 10.86
C TYR A 159 2.04 8.15 10.12
N ALA A 160 2.03 8.07 8.79
CA ALA A 160 0.82 8.28 8.01
C ALA A 160 -0.19 7.14 8.15
N HIS A 161 0.28 5.89 8.30
CA HIS A 161 -0.56 4.71 8.50
C HIS A 161 -1.24 4.73 9.87
N GLU A 162 -0.44 4.87 10.93
CA GLU A 162 -0.93 4.80 12.31
C GLU A 162 -1.71 6.05 12.73
N MET A 163 -1.35 7.23 12.22
CA MET A 163 -2.19 8.42 12.46
C MET A 163 -3.56 8.29 11.78
N PHE A 164 -3.66 7.59 10.65
CA PHE A 164 -4.96 7.31 10.03
C PHE A 164 -5.81 6.40 10.92
N HIS A 165 -5.22 5.35 11.51
CA HIS A 165 -5.88 4.52 12.53
C HIS A 165 -6.41 5.39 13.69
N GLY A 166 -5.53 6.20 14.30
CA GLY A 166 -5.85 6.94 15.51
C GLY A 166 -6.75 8.17 15.33
N THR A 167 -6.85 8.75 14.13
CA THR A 167 -7.61 10.00 13.91
C THR A 167 -8.88 9.82 13.10
N GLU A 168 -8.89 8.87 12.17
CA GLU A 168 -10.05 8.59 11.33
C GLU A 168 -10.76 7.31 11.79
N GLN A 169 -10.01 6.23 11.97
CA GLN A 169 -10.61 4.92 12.21
C GLN A 169 -11.00 4.66 13.67
N GLU A 170 -10.48 5.44 14.63
CA GLU A 170 -10.90 5.40 16.03
C GLU A 170 -12.42 5.60 16.18
N GLY A 171 -13.02 6.45 15.32
CA GLY A 171 -14.46 6.70 15.31
C GLY A 171 -15.29 5.70 14.50
N TRP A 172 -14.67 4.73 13.83
CA TRP A 172 -15.40 3.77 13.01
C TRP A 172 -16.11 2.74 13.88
N ALA A 173 -17.26 2.28 13.41
CA ALA A 173 -17.90 1.15 14.06
C ALA A 173 -16.97 -0.07 13.99
N SER A 174 -16.95 -0.86 15.07
CA SER A 174 -16.33 -2.18 15.12
C SER A 174 -17.39 -3.27 14.92
N PRO A 175 -17.04 -4.41 14.30
CA PRO A 175 -17.94 -5.55 14.28
C PRO A 175 -18.15 -6.08 15.71
N LYS A 176 -19.30 -6.73 15.95
CA LYS A 176 -19.62 -7.31 17.26
C LYS A 176 -18.61 -8.36 17.74
N LYS A 177 -17.89 -8.99 16.81
CA LYS A 177 -16.87 -10.00 17.06
C LYS A 177 -15.75 -9.86 16.04
N HIS A 178 -14.55 -9.61 16.53
CA HIS A 178 -13.34 -9.73 15.75
C HIS A 178 -12.90 -11.20 15.71
N TYR A 179 -12.72 -11.75 14.51
CA TYR A 179 -12.52 -13.19 14.30
C TYR A 179 -11.05 -13.62 14.29
N ASN A 180 -10.10 -12.68 14.19
CA ASN A 180 -8.67 -12.94 14.23
C ASN A 180 -7.92 -11.96 15.15
N PRO A 181 -8.28 -11.86 16.44
CA PRO A 181 -7.70 -10.89 17.37
C PRO A 181 -6.19 -11.04 17.58
N GLU A 182 -5.66 -12.23 17.33
CA GLU A 182 -4.24 -12.51 17.44
C GLU A 182 -3.48 -12.30 16.12
N GLN A 183 -4.14 -11.74 15.10
CA GLN A 183 -3.55 -11.45 13.78
C GLN A 183 -2.81 -12.67 13.18
N ASN A 184 -3.38 -13.86 13.35
CA ASN A 184 -2.73 -15.10 12.94
C ASN A 184 -2.68 -15.21 11.41
N GLU A 185 -1.51 -15.56 10.87
CA GLU A 185 -1.29 -15.63 9.43
C GLU A 185 -1.88 -16.86 8.75
N TYR A 186 -2.30 -17.89 9.49
CA TYR A 186 -2.89 -19.11 8.94
C TYR A 186 -2.15 -19.69 7.72
N LEU A 187 -0.80 -19.69 7.78
CA LEU A 187 0.06 -20.10 6.66
C LEU A 187 -0.18 -21.55 6.18
N LYS A 188 -0.76 -22.40 7.05
CA LYS A 188 -1.14 -23.77 6.72
C LYS A 188 -2.37 -23.86 5.80
N HIS A 189 -3.20 -22.82 5.71
CA HIS A 189 -4.40 -22.77 4.85
C HIS A 189 -4.02 -22.49 3.37
N THR A 190 -3.17 -23.34 2.81
CA THR A 190 -2.48 -23.14 1.51
C THR A 190 -3.41 -22.72 0.38
N ASP A 191 -4.59 -23.36 0.25
CA ASP A 191 -5.51 -23.04 -0.83
C ASP A 191 -6.13 -21.64 -0.70
N ALA A 192 -6.49 -21.23 0.52
CA ALA A 192 -7.03 -19.89 0.79
C ALA A 192 -5.98 -18.81 0.49
N ARG A 193 -4.75 -19.02 0.96
CA ARG A 193 -3.60 -18.12 0.71
C ARG A 193 -3.30 -18.00 -0.78
N ARG A 194 -3.29 -19.13 -1.52
CA ARG A 194 -3.14 -19.14 -2.98
C ARG A 194 -4.22 -18.33 -3.68
N ILE A 195 -5.48 -18.51 -3.29
CA ILE A 195 -6.61 -17.78 -3.90
C ILE A 195 -6.51 -16.28 -3.62
N ARG A 196 -6.15 -15.89 -2.39
CA ARG A 196 -5.94 -14.48 -2.02
C ARG A 196 -4.72 -13.87 -2.71
N LEU A 197 -3.64 -14.63 -2.92
CA LEU A 197 -2.51 -14.17 -3.74
C LEU A 197 -2.91 -13.96 -5.20
N GLN A 198 -3.68 -14.89 -5.78
CA GLN A 198 -4.26 -14.72 -7.12
C GLN A 198 -5.16 -13.47 -7.18
N LEU A 199 -5.97 -13.22 -6.15
CA LEU A 199 -6.80 -12.03 -6.05
C LEU A 199 -5.96 -10.75 -6.06
N GLN A 200 -4.89 -10.67 -5.25
CA GLN A 200 -3.97 -9.52 -5.25
C GLN A 200 -3.38 -9.25 -6.63
N GLU A 201 -2.89 -10.29 -7.33
CA GLU A 201 -2.33 -10.12 -8.69
C GLU A 201 -3.36 -9.59 -9.69
N GLN A 202 -4.61 -10.07 -9.61
CA GLN A 202 -5.69 -9.65 -10.49
C GLN A 202 -6.14 -8.22 -10.19
N LEU A 203 -6.28 -7.84 -8.92
CA LEU A 203 -6.60 -6.46 -8.51
C LEU A 203 -5.49 -5.50 -8.95
N MET A 204 -4.22 -5.87 -8.73
CA MET A 204 -3.08 -5.07 -9.16
C MET A 204 -3.08 -4.88 -10.67
N ALA A 205 -3.30 -5.94 -11.46
CA ALA A 205 -3.43 -5.85 -12.91
C ALA A 205 -4.63 -4.98 -13.34
N ALA A 206 -5.77 -5.10 -12.66
CA ALA A 206 -6.98 -4.32 -12.94
C ALA A 206 -6.74 -2.83 -12.76
N TYR A 207 -6.15 -2.41 -11.63
CA TYR A 207 -5.88 -0.99 -11.39
C TYR A 207 -4.77 -0.44 -12.30
N THR A 208 -3.68 -1.19 -12.41
CA THR A 208 -2.47 -0.81 -13.16
C THR A 208 -2.73 -0.58 -14.64
N ASN A 209 -3.58 -1.43 -15.23
CA ASN A 209 -3.91 -1.38 -16.66
C ASN A 209 -5.31 -0.80 -16.93
N LYS A 210 -6.04 -0.38 -15.88
CA LYS A 210 -7.47 0.02 -15.98
C LYS A 210 -8.29 -1.03 -16.73
N SER A 211 -8.04 -2.31 -16.44
CA SER A 211 -8.56 -3.47 -17.16
C SER A 211 -9.85 -4.00 -16.52
N GLU A 212 -10.97 -3.83 -17.21
CA GLU A 212 -12.27 -4.39 -16.76
C GLU A 212 -12.27 -5.92 -16.76
N LYS A 213 -11.56 -6.54 -17.71
CA LYS A 213 -11.40 -8.00 -17.75
C LYS A 213 -10.71 -8.50 -16.48
N SER A 214 -9.63 -7.84 -16.06
CA SER A 214 -8.90 -8.20 -14.85
C SER A 214 -9.74 -7.93 -13.60
N LEU A 215 -10.52 -6.86 -13.58
CA LEU A 215 -11.48 -6.58 -12.51
C LEU A 215 -12.55 -7.69 -12.42
N ALA A 216 -13.15 -8.08 -13.54
CA ALA A 216 -14.13 -9.17 -13.59
C ALA A 216 -13.55 -10.49 -13.06
N GLN A 217 -12.29 -10.79 -13.39
CA GLN A 217 -11.58 -11.97 -12.87
C GLN A 217 -11.34 -11.86 -11.35
N ALA A 218 -10.93 -10.68 -10.85
CA ALA A 218 -10.74 -10.44 -9.43
C ALA A 218 -12.05 -10.64 -8.64
N LEU A 219 -13.17 -10.11 -9.15
CA LEU A 219 -14.48 -10.30 -8.53
C LEU A 219 -14.91 -11.78 -8.53
N ALA A 220 -14.67 -12.52 -9.62
CA ALA A 220 -14.93 -13.96 -9.66
C ALA A 220 -14.12 -14.73 -8.62
N THR A 221 -12.81 -14.43 -8.50
CA THR A 221 -11.92 -15.01 -7.48
C THR A 221 -12.39 -14.67 -6.07
N TYR A 222 -12.79 -13.43 -5.82
CA TYR A 222 -13.28 -12.99 -4.52
C TYR A 222 -14.58 -13.67 -4.11
N ARG A 223 -15.57 -13.77 -5.00
CA ARG A 223 -16.83 -14.47 -4.73
C ARG A 223 -16.58 -15.94 -4.40
N TYR A 224 -15.74 -16.61 -5.18
CA TYR A 224 -15.34 -17.99 -4.91
C TYR A 224 -14.67 -18.13 -3.53
N TYR A 225 -13.73 -17.23 -3.19
CA TYR A 225 -13.08 -17.20 -1.87
C TYR A 225 -14.09 -17.04 -0.73
N LYS A 226 -14.98 -16.05 -0.83
CA LYS A 226 -15.99 -15.73 0.18
C LYS A 226 -16.95 -16.90 0.43
N GLU A 227 -17.37 -17.57 -0.63
CA GLU A 227 -18.28 -18.73 -0.57
C GLU A 227 -17.60 -19.97 0.00
N ASN A 228 -16.40 -20.31 -0.50
CA ASN A 228 -15.76 -21.60 -0.21
C ASN A 228 -14.85 -21.58 1.02
N TYR A 229 -14.42 -20.39 1.47
CA TYR A 229 -13.51 -20.21 2.61
C TYR A 229 -14.10 -19.26 3.66
N ALA A 230 -15.40 -19.40 3.95
CA ALA A 230 -16.16 -18.48 4.81
C ALA A 230 -15.55 -18.20 6.20
N LYS A 231 -14.85 -19.17 6.81
CA LYS A 231 -14.15 -18.95 8.10
C LYS A 231 -12.96 -18.01 7.95
N ASP A 232 -12.15 -18.23 6.91
CA ASP A 232 -10.98 -17.40 6.61
C ASP A 232 -11.41 -16.00 6.15
N TYR A 233 -12.47 -15.91 5.35
CA TYR A 233 -13.11 -14.65 4.99
C TYR A 233 -13.53 -13.84 6.23
N LYS A 234 -14.21 -14.47 7.20
CA LYS A 234 -14.62 -13.79 8.44
C LYS A 234 -13.42 -13.32 9.26
N ALA A 235 -12.35 -14.11 9.30
CA ALA A 235 -11.11 -13.78 10.00
C ALA A 235 -10.39 -12.58 9.39
N THR A 236 -10.44 -12.41 8.07
CA THR A 236 -9.74 -11.33 7.34
C THR A 236 -10.61 -10.11 7.07
N PHE A 237 -11.93 -10.20 7.30
CA PHE A 237 -12.88 -9.16 6.91
C PHE A 237 -12.59 -7.79 7.51
N GLU A 238 -12.29 -7.76 8.82
CA GLU A 238 -12.04 -6.52 9.54
C GLU A 238 -10.70 -5.93 9.16
N ASP A 239 -9.65 -6.73 9.05
CA ASP A 239 -8.32 -6.26 8.66
C ASP A 239 -8.29 -5.79 7.20
N ASP A 240 -9.04 -6.47 6.30
CA ASP A 240 -9.26 -6.01 4.91
C ASP A 240 -9.87 -4.59 4.89
N ARG A 241 -10.63 -4.24 5.93
CA ARG A 241 -11.21 -2.90 6.12
C ARG A 241 -10.24 -1.95 6.80
N MET A 242 -9.66 -2.31 7.93
CA MET A 242 -8.84 -1.41 8.77
C MET A 242 -7.46 -1.22 8.14
N GLU A 243 -6.62 -2.26 8.16
CA GLU A 243 -5.27 -2.24 7.60
C GLU A 243 -5.26 -2.00 6.09
N GLY A 244 -6.22 -2.59 5.38
CA GLY A 244 -6.34 -2.40 3.94
C GLY A 244 -6.62 -0.96 3.53
N THR A 245 -7.47 -0.23 4.26
CA THR A 245 -7.73 1.19 3.95
C THR A 245 -6.64 2.11 4.47
N ALA A 246 -6.04 1.79 5.63
CA ALA A 246 -4.87 2.49 6.15
C ALA A 246 -3.68 2.38 5.17
N TYR A 247 -3.42 1.21 4.61
CA TYR A 247 -2.34 1.01 3.63
C TYR A 247 -2.61 1.73 2.29
N TYR A 248 -3.87 1.79 1.86
CA TYR A 248 -4.26 2.65 0.73
C TYR A 248 -3.97 4.13 1.01
N TYR A 249 -4.30 4.59 2.21
CA TYR A 249 -4.08 5.97 2.64
C TYR A 249 -2.58 6.29 2.74
N GLU A 250 -1.80 5.40 3.36
CA GLU A 250 -0.34 5.44 3.47
C GLU A 250 0.32 5.62 2.10
N ILE A 251 0.03 4.74 1.13
CA ILE A 251 0.66 4.82 -0.20
C ILE A 251 0.36 6.19 -0.84
N ARG A 252 -0.88 6.68 -0.73
CA ARG A 252 -1.28 7.96 -1.32
C ARG A 252 -0.59 9.14 -0.64
N SER A 253 -0.64 9.20 0.68
CA SER A 253 -0.07 10.29 1.47
C SER A 253 1.44 10.36 1.30
N SER A 254 2.11 9.21 1.35
CA SER A 254 3.54 9.05 1.10
C SER A 254 3.95 9.59 -0.26
N LEU A 255 3.23 9.28 -1.34
CA LEU A 255 3.57 9.80 -2.67
C LEU A 255 3.51 11.34 -2.76
N PHE A 256 2.56 11.99 -2.06
CA PHE A 256 2.55 13.45 -1.98
C PHE A 256 3.69 13.99 -1.13
N ALA A 257 3.90 13.40 0.05
CA ALA A 257 4.87 13.88 1.02
C ALA A 257 6.32 13.67 0.56
N GLY A 258 6.62 12.52 -0.04
CA GLY A 258 7.94 12.14 -0.52
C GLY A 258 8.33 12.72 -1.87
N TYR A 259 7.36 13.07 -2.73
CA TYR A 259 7.62 13.61 -4.06
C TYR A 259 6.80 14.87 -4.38
N PRO A 260 6.83 15.92 -3.53
CA PRO A 260 5.95 17.09 -3.66
C PRO A 260 6.16 17.87 -4.97
N ASP A 261 7.34 17.79 -5.57
CA ASP A 261 7.63 18.44 -6.86
C ASP A 261 7.08 17.66 -8.07
N LYS A 262 6.88 16.34 -7.93
CA LYS A 262 6.40 15.44 -9.00
C LYS A 262 4.90 15.13 -8.86
N VAL A 263 4.40 15.02 -7.63
CA VAL A 263 3.03 14.60 -7.30
C VAL A 263 2.30 15.75 -6.61
N LYS A 264 1.58 16.56 -7.40
CA LYS A 264 0.85 17.75 -6.92
C LYS A 264 -0.66 17.61 -6.97
N THR A 265 -1.15 16.65 -7.75
CA THR A 265 -2.58 16.43 -8.00
C THR A 265 -2.94 14.96 -7.82
N MET A 266 -4.23 14.69 -7.62
CA MET A 266 -4.71 13.31 -7.47
C MET A 266 -4.51 12.47 -8.74
N LYS A 267 -4.63 13.07 -9.92
CA LYS A 267 -4.32 12.42 -11.19
C LYS A 267 -2.85 11.97 -11.28
N GLN A 268 -1.92 12.80 -10.84
CA GLN A 268 -0.49 12.46 -10.78
C GLN A 268 -0.21 11.38 -9.74
N ASN A 269 -0.87 11.45 -8.57
CA ASN A 269 -0.77 10.42 -7.54
C ASN A 269 -1.26 9.07 -8.07
N ASP A 270 -2.42 9.01 -8.72
CA ASP A 270 -2.95 7.79 -9.34
C ASP A 270 -1.99 7.22 -10.40
N GLN A 271 -1.33 8.09 -11.18
CA GLN A 271 -0.31 7.68 -12.14
C GLN A 271 0.93 7.09 -11.44
N ALA A 272 1.41 7.74 -10.39
CA ALA A 272 2.55 7.26 -9.59
C ALA A 272 2.27 5.89 -8.97
N VAL A 273 1.09 5.69 -8.37
CA VAL A 273 0.68 4.37 -7.82
C VAL A 273 0.70 3.29 -8.91
N ARG A 274 0.13 3.55 -10.09
CA ARG A 274 0.16 2.58 -11.21
C ARG A 274 1.59 2.28 -11.66
N THR A 275 2.48 3.27 -11.69
CA THR A 275 3.90 3.06 -12.01
C THR A 275 4.59 2.19 -10.96
N LEU A 276 4.35 2.46 -9.67
CA LEU A 276 4.90 1.68 -8.56
C LEU A 276 4.48 0.21 -8.63
N PHE A 277 3.20 -0.07 -8.86
CA PHE A 277 2.71 -1.45 -8.99
C PHE A 277 3.29 -2.20 -10.19
N LYS A 278 3.60 -1.50 -11.29
CA LYS A 278 4.32 -2.10 -12.44
C LYS A 278 5.76 -2.43 -12.11
N GLN A 279 6.47 -1.50 -11.48
CA GLN A 279 7.91 -1.59 -11.26
C GLN A 279 8.28 -2.48 -10.06
N ASN A 280 7.45 -2.46 -9.01
CA ASN A 280 7.75 -3.07 -7.71
C ASN A 280 6.71 -4.13 -7.34
N ARG A 281 6.21 -4.87 -8.33
CA ARG A 281 5.14 -5.87 -8.16
C ARG A 281 5.30 -6.78 -6.94
N LEU A 282 6.51 -7.30 -6.68
CA LEU A 282 6.75 -8.25 -5.57
C LEU A 282 6.64 -7.62 -4.18
N ALA A 283 6.81 -6.30 -4.05
CA ALA A 283 6.67 -5.59 -2.78
C ALA A 283 5.20 -5.54 -2.31
N TYR A 284 4.26 -5.54 -3.27
CA TYR A 284 2.82 -5.43 -3.04
C TYR A 284 2.10 -6.78 -3.15
N LEU A 285 2.83 -7.85 -2.88
CA LEU A 285 2.28 -9.19 -2.77
C LEU A 285 2.66 -9.77 -1.43
N ASP A 286 1.66 -10.35 -0.78
CA ASP A 286 1.82 -11.03 0.49
C ASP A 286 1.08 -12.35 0.54
N SER A 287 1.49 -13.15 1.50
CA SER A 287 0.84 -14.40 1.85
C SER A 287 0.82 -14.57 3.37
N GLY A 288 -0.36 -14.81 3.90
CA GLY A 288 -0.67 -14.74 5.32
C GLY A 288 -2.02 -14.06 5.53
N ALA A 289 -2.92 -14.64 6.31
CA ALA A 289 -4.27 -14.12 6.50
C ALA A 289 -4.28 -12.66 6.96
N TYR A 290 -3.34 -12.25 7.82
CA TYR A 290 -3.24 -10.86 8.26
C TYR A 290 -2.45 -10.03 7.23
N ALA A 291 -1.25 -10.45 6.84
CA ALA A 291 -0.41 -9.72 5.89
C ALA A 291 -1.08 -9.46 4.52
N GLU A 292 -1.90 -10.40 4.02
CA GLU A 292 -2.64 -10.26 2.77
C GLU A 292 -3.69 -9.14 2.82
N THR A 293 -4.16 -8.75 4.01
CA THR A 293 -5.27 -7.80 4.16
C THR A 293 -4.90 -6.37 3.77
N TYR A 294 -3.67 -5.97 4.09
CA TYR A 294 -3.05 -4.73 3.63
C TYR A 294 -3.21 -4.60 2.10
N ASN A 295 -2.71 -5.58 1.35
CA ASN A 295 -2.70 -5.53 -0.11
C ASN A 295 -4.10 -5.71 -0.70
N VAL A 296 -4.91 -6.65 -0.21
CA VAL A 296 -6.26 -6.88 -0.75
C VAL A 296 -7.14 -5.65 -0.55
N GLY A 297 -7.21 -5.11 0.66
CA GLY A 297 -8.01 -3.94 0.94
C GLY A 297 -7.50 -2.68 0.24
N ALA A 298 -6.18 -2.47 0.16
CA ALA A 298 -5.62 -1.29 -0.50
C ALA A 298 -5.83 -1.32 -2.02
N LEU A 299 -5.54 -2.45 -2.68
CA LEU A 299 -5.73 -2.60 -4.12
C LEU A 299 -7.21 -2.44 -4.51
N ALA A 300 -8.12 -2.99 -3.70
CA ALA A 300 -9.56 -2.79 -3.88
C ALA A 300 -9.94 -1.31 -3.76
N SER A 301 -9.40 -0.60 -2.77
CA SER A 301 -9.63 0.84 -2.56
C SER A 301 -9.17 1.70 -3.73
N PHE A 302 -8.00 1.40 -4.33
CA PHE A 302 -7.56 2.06 -5.56
C PHE A 302 -8.51 1.81 -6.75
N ILE A 303 -9.06 0.60 -6.86
CA ILE A 303 -10.05 0.28 -7.88
C ILE A 303 -11.38 0.99 -7.60
N LEU A 304 -11.79 1.13 -6.33
CA LEU A 304 -12.99 1.88 -5.97
C LEU A 304 -12.90 3.34 -6.41
N ASP A 305 -11.76 3.98 -6.22
CA ASP A 305 -11.49 5.32 -6.76
C ASP A 305 -11.63 5.36 -8.29
N TRP A 306 -11.07 4.38 -8.98
CA TRP A 306 -11.23 4.27 -10.44
C TRP A 306 -12.70 4.09 -10.85
N GLN A 307 -13.44 3.23 -10.17
CA GLN A 307 -14.85 2.97 -10.46
C GLN A 307 -15.72 4.21 -10.15
N ALA A 308 -15.38 4.97 -9.11
CA ALA A 308 -16.06 6.23 -8.80
C ALA A 308 -15.86 7.26 -9.92
N ASP A 309 -14.60 7.46 -10.35
CA ASP A 309 -14.28 8.35 -11.48
C ASP A 309 -15.01 7.92 -12.77
N LYS A 310 -14.97 6.61 -13.08
CA LYS A 310 -15.63 6.06 -14.27
C LYS A 310 -17.14 6.31 -14.26
N GLN A 311 -17.75 6.27 -13.08
CA GLN A 311 -19.19 6.47 -12.90
C GLN A 311 -19.58 7.94 -12.71
N GLY A 312 -18.62 8.86 -12.64
CA GLY A 312 -18.88 10.28 -12.37
C GLY A 312 -19.44 10.55 -10.98
N ILE A 313 -19.12 9.71 -9.98
CA ILE A 313 -19.53 9.88 -8.58
C ILE A 313 -18.34 10.25 -7.70
N SER A 314 -18.59 10.80 -6.51
CA SER A 314 -17.53 11.13 -5.57
C SER A 314 -16.80 9.88 -5.08
N ARG A 315 -15.47 9.94 -5.03
CA ARG A 315 -14.63 8.93 -4.38
C ARG A 315 -14.97 8.79 -2.89
N ASP A 316 -15.49 9.84 -2.25
CA ASP A 316 -15.84 9.80 -0.83
C ASP A 316 -17.05 8.90 -0.53
N THR A 317 -17.82 8.53 -1.56
CA THR A 317 -18.98 7.65 -1.39
C THR A 317 -18.59 6.28 -0.84
N TRP A 318 -17.50 5.68 -1.33
CA TRP A 318 -17.04 4.39 -0.81
C TRP A 318 -16.28 4.56 0.51
N LYS A 319 -15.50 5.64 0.66
CA LYS A 319 -14.73 5.92 1.88
C LYS A 319 -15.64 6.06 3.10
N LYS A 320 -16.73 6.83 2.98
CA LYS A 320 -17.75 6.97 4.04
C LYS A 320 -18.42 5.64 4.42
N ALA A 321 -18.51 4.69 3.49
CA ALA A 321 -19.08 3.37 3.79
C ALA A 321 -18.19 2.52 4.71
N MET A 322 -16.87 2.76 4.72
CA MET A 322 -15.90 2.02 5.53
C MET A 322 -16.09 2.24 7.03
N ALA A 323 -16.66 3.39 7.44
CA ALA A 323 -16.96 3.69 8.83
C ALA A 323 -18.05 2.78 9.46
N SER A 324 -18.82 2.04 8.66
CA SER A 324 -20.04 1.36 9.13
C SER A 324 -19.87 -0.05 9.72
N ALA A 325 -18.66 -0.63 9.68
CA ALA A 325 -18.36 -2.05 10.00
C ALA A 325 -19.11 -3.12 9.18
N LYS A 326 -20.05 -2.74 8.30
CA LYS A 326 -20.91 -3.66 7.55
C LYS A 326 -20.32 -4.09 6.21
N THR A 327 -19.17 -3.53 5.85
CA THR A 327 -18.52 -3.77 4.57
C THR A 327 -17.02 -3.61 4.72
N ASN A 328 -16.27 -4.13 3.75
CA ASN A 328 -14.86 -3.84 3.54
C ASN A 328 -14.66 -3.43 2.06
N PRO A 329 -13.47 -2.95 1.65
CA PRO A 329 -13.23 -2.48 0.29
C PRO A 329 -13.61 -3.49 -0.80
N MET A 330 -13.33 -4.78 -0.60
CA MET A 330 -13.67 -5.81 -1.57
C MET A 330 -15.18 -6.10 -1.64
N ASP A 331 -15.85 -6.15 -0.50
CA ASP A 331 -17.31 -6.33 -0.43
C ASP A 331 -18.05 -5.16 -1.09
N TYR A 332 -17.58 -3.93 -0.83
CA TYR A 332 -18.12 -2.75 -1.47
C TYR A 332 -17.85 -2.78 -2.98
N LEU A 333 -16.63 -3.12 -3.39
CA LEU A 333 -16.26 -3.21 -4.80
C LEU A 333 -17.10 -4.25 -5.55
N ASP A 334 -17.30 -5.43 -4.99
CA ASP A 334 -18.11 -6.50 -5.61
C ASP A 334 -19.57 -6.08 -5.82
N LYS A 335 -20.12 -5.31 -4.88
CA LYS A 335 -21.50 -4.81 -4.96
C LYS A 335 -21.66 -3.62 -5.90
N HIS A 336 -20.64 -2.77 -6.03
CA HIS A 336 -20.76 -1.45 -6.67
C HIS A 336 -19.99 -1.30 -7.98
N ALA A 337 -19.13 -2.25 -8.35
CA ALA A 337 -18.45 -2.24 -9.65
C ALA A 337 -19.43 -2.38 -10.82
N LYS A 338 -19.31 -1.50 -11.83
CA LYS A 338 -20.12 -1.57 -13.05
C LYS A 338 -19.42 -2.46 -14.09
N ILE A 339 -19.61 -3.76 -13.92
CA ILE A 339 -19.07 -4.81 -14.81
C ILE A 339 -20.24 -5.57 -15.44
N PHE A 340 -20.26 -5.64 -16.77
CA PHE A 340 -21.33 -6.27 -17.54
C PHE A 340 -21.36 -7.80 -17.36
N TYR A 341 -20.19 -8.43 -17.26
CA TYR A 341 -20.07 -9.88 -17.12
C TYR A 341 -18.91 -10.25 -16.20
N ILE A 342 -19.19 -11.09 -15.21
CA ILE A 342 -18.20 -11.69 -14.31
C ILE A 342 -18.08 -13.17 -14.71
N PRO A 343 -16.90 -13.61 -15.18
CA PRO A 343 -16.71 -15.01 -15.56
C PRO A 343 -16.78 -15.94 -14.34
N PRO A 344 -16.96 -17.25 -14.54
CA PRO A 344 -16.75 -18.21 -13.47
C PRO A 344 -15.30 -18.14 -12.97
N TYR A 345 -15.10 -18.46 -11.69
CA TYR A 345 -13.77 -18.56 -11.11
C TYR A 345 -12.92 -19.57 -11.89
N LYS A 346 -11.68 -19.18 -12.17
CA LYS A 346 -10.66 -20.05 -12.74
C LYS A 346 -9.38 -19.88 -11.94
N ALA A 347 -8.85 -20.97 -11.41
CA ALA A 347 -7.51 -20.98 -10.83
C ALA A 347 -6.48 -20.68 -11.92
N THR A 348 -5.62 -19.68 -11.68
CA THR A 348 -4.51 -19.32 -12.57
C THR A 348 -3.15 -19.77 -12.03
N MET A 349 -3.15 -20.38 -10.84
CA MET A 349 -1.97 -20.83 -10.13
C MET A 349 -2.29 -22.15 -9.43
N THR A 350 -1.39 -23.12 -9.55
CA THR A 350 -1.38 -24.38 -8.80
C THR A 350 -0.75 -24.21 -7.41
N ASN A 351 -0.91 -25.17 -6.50
CA ASN A 351 -0.28 -25.12 -5.18
C ASN A 351 1.26 -25.14 -5.25
N ALA A 352 1.85 -25.78 -6.26
CA ALA A 352 3.30 -25.79 -6.47
C ALA A 352 3.81 -24.41 -6.94
N GLU A 353 3.09 -23.77 -7.85
CA GLU A 353 3.41 -22.41 -8.31
C GLU A 353 3.23 -21.39 -7.19
N TYR A 354 2.20 -21.55 -6.36
CA TYR A 354 2.01 -20.74 -5.15
C TYR A 354 3.21 -20.84 -4.20
N LYS A 355 3.65 -22.06 -3.85
CA LYS A 355 4.82 -22.24 -2.97
C LYS A 355 6.07 -21.59 -3.55
N THR A 356 6.25 -21.70 -4.88
CA THR A 356 7.36 -21.05 -5.59
C THR A 356 7.25 -19.52 -5.52
N MET A 357 6.06 -18.96 -5.77
CA MET A 357 5.82 -17.52 -5.71
C MET A 357 5.99 -16.99 -4.28
N TYR A 358 5.44 -17.69 -3.29
CA TYR A 358 5.60 -17.35 -1.88
C TYR A 358 7.07 -17.31 -1.48
N LYS A 359 7.88 -18.30 -1.90
CA LYS A 359 9.33 -18.26 -1.68
C LYS A 359 10.01 -17.08 -2.37
N LYS A 360 9.57 -16.68 -3.57
CA LYS A 360 10.08 -15.47 -4.25
C LYS A 360 9.73 -14.20 -3.48
N ILE A 361 8.51 -14.09 -2.96
CA ILE A 361 8.07 -12.97 -2.12
C ILE A 361 8.92 -12.92 -0.85
N LEU A 362 9.04 -14.04 -0.14
CA LEU A 362 9.88 -14.14 1.06
C LEU A 362 11.33 -13.78 0.76
N ASN A 363 11.92 -14.28 -0.31
CA ASN A 363 13.29 -13.92 -0.68
C ASN A 363 13.42 -12.43 -0.99
N TYR A 364 12.47 -11.84 -1.70
CA TYR A 364 12.43 -10.40 -1.96
C TYR A 364 12.35 -9.59 -0.66
N LYS A 365 11.52 -10.05 0.30
CA LYS A 365 11.35 -9.40 1.61
C LYS A 365 12.45 -9.74 2.63
N ASN A 366 13.18 -10.83 2.47
CA ASN A 366 14.30 -11.27 3.30
C ASN A 366 15.64 -10.73 2.80
N LEU A 367 15.73 -10.31 1.54
CA LEU A 367 16.74 -9.33 1.11
C LEU A 367 16.62 -8.01 1.90
N ALA A 368 15.64 -7.89 2.80
CA ALA A 368 15.40 -6.79 3.72
C ALA A 368 15.77 -7.10 5.20
N ASN A 369 16.36 -8.26 5.51
CA ASN A 369 16.84 -8.61 6.86
C ASN A 369 18.37 -8.63 6.93
#